data_AF-A0A2N8U247-F1
#
_entry.id   AF-A0A2N8U247-F1
#
_cell.length_a   1.000
_cell.length_b   1.000
_cell.length_c   1.000
_cell.angle_alpha   90.00
_cell.angle_beta   90.00
_cell.angle_gamma   90.00
#
_symmetry.space_group_name_H-M   'P 1'
#
loop_
_entity.id
_entity.type
_entity.pdbx_description
1 polymer ?
#
loop_
_entity_poly.entity_id
_entity_poly.type
_entity_poly.pdbx_seq_one_letter_code
_entity_poly.pdbx_strand_id
1 'polypeptide(L)'
;MTNRKFFKGMLIGSAPVILLPTIAATCENTATKSDQKDNKIYENTKLNTVLSSLKSTWETLKDNEKHDAIKTIAKAMKSDVKLSDDEVHYLISELNKDVGTFGGVVWYISSVESLIGKEQSYKFAKLAFDKLKESNKDKIDFGKKFMDNTSKIEADSNKSLPVVFMDIDETVLQNDLTEASAMINGGYSGATKEKNDLKANRFAIPGAVEFINYVHENGGLVFYNSDMNQSTAVRDAVKENLKKVGVKFVQDFQFWMRGSMPYLAENEAEISDEKTKDLSDDSLKKLANKLKFTTEYRETPWITWTNSSAAYRLGKKVYKTDRMEALDKNNEGFKLMGDKKVPLKTIMKIGDNYNDFFDRISKGKTNKERVDSYRSKELEINKYFDINGADVKHTVKKDNKYTLEKVPNPWKQVYVLVPGNAEYGGWLDKLGYGNVYNLYKEILNILKNTKYQEGPKPENNVI
;
A
#
# COMPACT_ATOMS: atom_id res chain seq x y z
N MET A 1 4.39 78.00 -27.62
CA MET A 1 4.28 78.90 -26.45
C MET A 1 4.56 78.10 -25.19
N THR A 2 5.64 78.48 -24.48
CA THR A 2 5.88 78.41 -23.01
C THR A 2 5.63 77.08 -22.27
N ASN A 3 6.70 76.39 -21.83
CA ASN A 3 7.32 76.42 -20.46
C ASN A 3 6.47 75.69 -19.40
N ARG A 4 6.99 74.78 -18.54
CA ARG A 4 8.17 74.96 -17.67
C ARG A 4 8.62 73.62 -17.04
N LYS A 5 9.89 73.64 -16.65
CA LYS A 5 10.75 72.67 -15.97
C LYS A 5 10.40 72.40 -14.48
N PHE A 6 10.84 71.20 -14.01
CA PHE A 6 11.32 70.81 -12.65
C PHE A 6 10.31 70.54 -11.50
N PHE A 7 10.30 69.33 -10.93
CA PHE A 7 11.09 68.95 -9.74
C PHE A 7 11.05 67.43 -9.44
N LYS A 8 12.16 66.92 -8.89
CA LYS A 8 12.36 65.57 -8.31
C LYS A 8 11.39 65.32 -7.14
N GLY A 9 10.92 64.08 -6.99
CA GLY A 9 10.15 63.64 -5.83
C GLY A 9 10.06 62.13 -5.72
N MET A 10 10.97 61.56 -4.95
CA MET A 10 11.05 60.20 -4.46
C MET A 10 9.83 59.88 -3.56
N LEU A 11 9.16 58.74 -3.77
CA LEU A 11 8.35 58.04 -2.76
C LEU A 11 8.01 56.62 -3.27
N ILE A 12 9.01 55.74 -3.18
CA ILE A 12 8.79 54.30 -3.04
C ILE A 12 8.64 54.08 -1.54
N GLY A 13 7.48 53.57 -1.10
CA GLY A 13 7.34 53.05 0.25
C GLY A 13 5.91 53.08 0.77
N SER A 14 5.33 51.89 0.95
CA SER A 14 4.69 51.52 2.23
C SER A 14 4.17 50.07 2.19
N ALA A 15 4.49 49.34 3.26
CA ALA A 15 4.14 47.95 3.65
C ALA A 15 5.02 46.85 3.04
N PRO A 16 5.97 46.31 3.82
CA PRO A 16 5.60 45.30 4.83
C PRO A 16 6.39 45.41 6.14
N VAL A 17 5.73 45.72 7.26
CA VAL A 17 6.35 45.58 8.59
C VAL A 17 5.28 45.22 9.61
N ILE A 18 4.85 43.96 9.67
CA ILE A 18 4.30 43.35 10.90
C ILE A 18 4.61 41.86 10.87
N LEU A 19 5.85 41.46 11.19
CA LEU A 19 6.16 40.10 11.66
C LEU A 19 7.48 40.01 12.45
N LEU A 20 7.98 41.13 12.99
CA LEU A 20 9.19 41.18 13.80
C LEU A 20 8.98 42.19 14.93
N PRO A 21 8.36 41.76 16.05
CA PRO A 21 9.12 41.81 17.31
C PRO A 21 8.94 40.61 18.26
N THR A 22 8.15 39.58 17.92
CA THR A 22 7.85 38.52 18.90
C THR A 22 8.85 37.36 18.98
N ILE A 23 9.74 37.21 17.99
CA ILE A 23 10.72 36.11 17.97
C ILE A 23 12.04 36.48 18.67
N ALA A 24 12.43 37.77 18.66
CA ALA A 24 13.68 38.22 19.29
C ALA A 24 13.59 38.31 20.82
N ALA A 25 12.39 38.49 21.39
CA ALA A 25 12.21 38.69 22.83
C ALA A 25 12.24 37.41 23.69
N THR A 26 12.42 36.23 23.09
CA THR A 26 12.48 34.96 23.85
C THR A 26 13.87 34.34 23.95
N CYS A 27 14.89 34.96 23.35
CA CYS A 27 16.26 34.44 23.36
C CYS A 27 17.16 35.01 24.47
N GLU A 28 16.68 35.98 25.25
CA GLU A 28 17.38 36.47 26.44
C GLU A 28 16.69 35.98 27.71
N ASN A 29 17.05 34.78 28.16
CA ASN A 29 17.35 34.61 29.58
C ASN A 29 18.26 33.40 29.82
N THR A 30 19.34 33.71 30.50
CA THR A 30 20.49 32.90 30.86
C THR A 30 20.15 31.66 31.67
N ALA A 31 20.95 30.61 31.43
CA ALA A 31 21.10 29.46 32.30
C ALA A 31 21.41 29.87 33.76
N THR A 32 20.68 29.27 34.70
CA THR A 32 21.17 29.04 36.08
C THR A 32 20.86 27.60 36.49
N LYS A 33 21.90 26.93 37.00
CA LYS A 33 21.92 25.53 37.47
C LYS A 33 21.02 25.31 38.70
N SER A 34 20.22 24.25 38.70
CA SER A 34 20.34 23.11 39.64
C SER A 34 19.33 22.00 39.31
N ASP A 35 19.73 20.78 39.67
CA ASP A 35 18.90 19.59 39.92
C ASP A 35 18.47 18.68 38.76
N GLN A 36 19.29 17.63 38.60
CA GLN A 36 18.87 16.32 38.10
C GLN A 36 17.78 15.74 39.01
N LYS A 37 16.57 15.55 38.48
CA LYS A 37 15.77 14.30 38.51
C LYS A 37 14.37 14.58 37.92
N ASP A 38 13.84 13.57 37.24
CA ASP A 38 12.51 13.44 36.63
C ASP A 38 12.34 13.88 35.16
N ASN A 39 12.16 12.87 34.31
CA ASN A 39 11.68 12.94 32.93
C ASN A 39 10.23 13.46 32.88
N LYS A 40 10.05 14.79 32.89
CA LYS A 40 8.84 15.44 32.38
C LYS A 40 9.21 16.26 31.15
N ILE A 41 8.55 15.94 30.04
CA ILE A 41 8.52 16.77 28.84
C ILE A 41 8.02 18.15 29.28
N TYR A 42 8.88 19.16 29.24
CA TYR A 42 8.48 20.54 29.45
C TYR A 42 7.63 20.98 28.25
N GLU A 43 6.31 20.94 28.39
CA GLU A 43 5.41 21.62 27.47
C GLU A 43 5.61 23.13 27.58
N ASN A 44 6.30 23.72 26.61
CA ASN A 44 6.38 25.16 26.51
C ASN A 44 5.09 25.68 25.86
N THR A 45 4.11 26.02 26.70
CA THR A 45 2.75 26.43 26.31
C THR A 45 2.73 27.61 25.33
N LYS A 46 3.76 28.48 25.38
CA LYS A 46 3.96 29.57 24.41
C LYS A 46 4.37 29.06 23.03
N LEU A 47 5.24 28.06 22.95
CA LEU A 47 5.69 27.46 21.69
C LEU A 47 4.52 26.77 20.98
N ASN A 48 3.69 26.03 21.72
CA ASN A 48 2.51 25.37 21.17
C ASN A 48 1.46 26.37 20.64
N THR A 49 1.33 27.52 21.29
CA THR A 49 0.45 28.62 20.84
C THR A 49 0.97 29.27 19.56
N VAL A 50 2.29 29.44 19.45
CA VAL A 50 2.95 29.96 18.25
C VAL A 50 2.83 28.95 17.10
N LEU A 51 3.06 27.65 17.34
CA LEU A 51 2.89 26.59 16.34
C LEU A 51 1.46 26.52 15.82
N SER A 52 0.48 26.63 16.71
CA SER A 52 -0.95 26.59 16.36
C SER A 52 -1.34 27.79 15.51
N SER A 53 -0.86 28.98 15.87
CA SER A 53 -1.07 30.20 15.08
C SER A 53 -0.39 30.14 13.71
N LEU A 54 0.83 29.59 13.64
CA LEU A 54 1.56 29.39 12.38
C LEU A 54 0.85 28.40 11.47
N LYS A 55 0.36 27.27 11.99
CA LYS A 55 -0.40 26.27 11.21
C LYS A 55 -1.69 26.88 10.66
N SER A 56 -2.46 27.57 11.50
CA SER A 56 -3.69 28.26 11.07
C SER A 56 -3.40 29.34 10.03
N THR A 57 -2.33 30.12 10.20
CA THR A 57 -1.97 31.17 9.24
C THR A 57 -1.48 30.55 7.92
N TRP A 58 -0.67 29.50 7.98
CA TRP A 58 -0.12 28.81 6.81
C TRP A 58 -1.21 28.28 5.89
N GLU A 59 -2.28 27.72 6.44
CA GLU A 59 -3.42 27.22 5.67
C GLU A 59 -4.16 28.32 4.89
N THR A 60 -4.13 29.56 5.38
CA THR A 60 -4.79 30.70 4.73
C THR A 60 -3.97 31.36 3.64
N LEU A 61 -2.67 31.03 3.53
CA LEU A 61 -1.78 31.62 2.54
C LEU A 61 -1.98 31.01 1.14
N LYS A 62 -1.90 31.87 0.12
CA LYS A 62 -1.84 31.46 -1.28
C LYS A 62 -0.45 30.87 -1.61
N ASP A 63 -0.37 30.10 -2.68
CA ASP A 63 0.86 29.36 -3.01
C ASP A 63 2.09 30.24 -3.22
N ASN A 64 1.92 31.42 -3.82
CA ASN A 64 3.01 32.39 -3.96
C ASN A 64 3.45 32.97 -2.60
N GLU A 65 2.52 33.18 -1.68
CA GLU A 65 2.79 33.70 -0.33
C GLU A 65 3.47 32.64 0.54
N LYS A 66 3.08 31.36 0.41
CA LYS A 66 3.78 30.23 1.04
C LYS A 66 5.22 30.11 0.52
N HIS A 67 5.40 30.25 -0.79
CA HIS A 67 6.72 30.19 -1.42
C HIS A 67 7.63 31.35 -0.97
N ASP A 68 7.09 32.57 -0.88
CA ASP A 68 7.81 33.73 -0.38
C ASP A 68 8.07 33.64 1.13
N ALA A 69 7.16 33.06 1.91
CA ALA A 69 7.35 32.77 3.33
C ALA A 69 8.48 31.75 3.56
N ILE A 70 8.55 30.67 2.78
CA ILE A 70 9.66 29.71 2.83
C ILE A 70 10.99 30.38 2.46
N LYS A 71 11.03 31.19 1.40
CA LYS A 71 12.22 31.96 1.03
C LYS A 71 12.63 32.96 2.11
N THR A 72 11.65 33.56 2.79
CA THR A 72 11.87 34.52 3.87
C THR A 72 12.35 33.84 5.14
N ILE A 73 11.81 32.67 5.50
CA ILE A 73 12.30 31.83 6.60
C ILE A 73 13.73 31.37 6.31
N ALA A 74 14.00 30.87 5.11
CA ALA A 74 15.35 30.49 4.68
C ALA A 74 16.34 31.67 4.67
N LYS A 75 15.85 32.89 4.37
CA LYS A 75 16.64 34.14 4.44
C LYS A 75 16.82 34.63 5.88
N ALA A 76 15.85 34.43 6.76
CA ALA A 76 15.90 34.77 8.18
C ALA A 76 16.75 33.79 9.00
N MET A 77 16.84 32.52 8.59
CA MET A 77 17.78 31.55 9.17
C MET A 77 19.26 31.89 8.90
N LYS A 78 19.55 32.94 8.13
CA LYS A 78 20.88 33.56 8.06
C LYS A 78 21.19 34.51 9.22
N SER A 79 20.26 34.75 10.16
CA SER A 79 20.55 35.47 11.41
C SER A 79 20.78 34.46 12.54
N ASP A 80 22.01 34.36 13.05
CA ASP A 80 22.55 33.80 14.32
C ASP A 80 21.97 32.51 14.96
N VAL A 81 20.86 31.97 14.47
CA VAL A 81 20.22 30.72 14.88
C VAL A 81 20.84 29.60 14.06
N LYS A 82 21.84 28.94 14.64
CA LYS A 82 22.42 27.72 14.06
C LYS A 82 21.50 26.55 14.42
N LEU A 83 20.63 26.15 13.49
CA LEU A 83 19.93 24.87 13.62
C LEU A 83 20.87 23.71 13.36
N SER A 84 20.69 22.64 14.13
CA SER A 84 21.27 21.33 13.84
C SER A 84 20.59 20.68 12.63
N ASP A 85 21.28 19.72 11.99
CA ASP A 85 20.71 18.95 10.89
C ASP A 85 19.42 18.22 11.28
N ASP A 86 19.33 17.75 12.53
CA ASP A 86 18.13 17.10 13.08
C ASP A 86 16.93 18.07 13.12
N GLU A 87 17.15 19.31 13.56
CA GLU A 87 16.11 20.36 13.60
C GLU A 87 15.67 20.78 12.20
N VAL A 88 16.60 20.84 11.24
CA VAL A 88 16.28 21.13 9.84
C VAL A 88 15.37 20.06 9.26
N HIS A 89 15.73 18.78 9.38
CA HIS A 89 14.90 17.69 8.84
C HIS A 89 13.55 17.57 9.53
N TYR A 90 13.49 17.85 10.84
CA TYR A 90 12.22 17.93 11.56
C TYR A 90 11.32 19.03 11.00
N LEU A 91 11.83 20.24 10.81
CA LEU A 91 11.06 21.36 10.22
C LEU A 91 10.59 21.06 8.80
N ILE A 92 11.44 20.44 7.96
CA ILE A 92 11.02 20.00 6.63
C ILE A 92 9.84 19.03 6.74
N SER A 93 9.87 18.09 7.69
CA SER A 93 8.77 17.14 7.87
C SER A 93 7.44 17.78 8.31
N GLU A 94 7.48 18.90 9.03
CA GLU A 94 6.26 19.65 9.39
C GLU A 94 5.72 20.48 8.22
N LEU A 95 6.59 20.94 7.30
CA LEU A 95 6.21 21.76 6.14
C LEU A 95 5.79 20.92 4.93
N ASN A 96 6.50 19.82 4.68
CA ASN A 96 6.20 18.83 3.64
C ASN A 96 6.76 17.48 4.07
N LYS A 97 5.93 16.71 4.80
CA LYS A 97 6.33 15.39 5.30
C LYS A 97 6.77 14.44 4.19
N ASP A 98 6.17 14.50 3.01
CA ASP A 98 6.31 13.49 1.94
C ASP A 98 7.49 13.79 0.99
N VAL A 99 8.22 14.90 1.20
CA VAL A 99 9.36 15.27 0.34
C VAL A 99 10.43 14.19 0.23
N GLY A 100 10.54 13.31 1.23
CA GLY A 100 11.49 12.20 1.25
C GLY A 100 11.23 11.12 0.20
N THR A 101 10.05 11.08 -0.43
CA THR A 101 9.69 10.05 -1.41
C THR A 101 9.61 10.56 -2.85
N PHE A 102 9.82 11.86 -3.09
CA PHE A 102 9.72 12.47 -4.42
C PHE A 102 10.60 11.76 -5.46
N GLY A 103 11.87 11.52 -5.12
CA GLY A 103 12.79 10.80 -6.00
C GLY A 103 12.34 9.37 -6.28
N GLY A 104 11.74 8.69 -5.30
CA GLY A 104 11.19 7.35 -5.45
C GLY A 104 9.95 7.31 -6.35
N VAL A 105 9.05 8.28 -6.22
CA VAL A 105 7.87 8.43 -7.09
C VAL A 105 8.29 8.73 -8.53
N VAL A 106 9.22 9.68 -8.73
CA VAL A 106 9.75 9.99 -10.06
C VAL A 106 10.44 8.77 -10.68
N TRP A 107 11.28 8.07 -9.91
CA TRP A 107 11.90 6.84 -10.36
C TRP A 107 10.86 5.78 -10.75
N TYR A 108 9.86 5.53 -9.92
CA TYR A 108 8.83 4.51 -10.17
C TYR A 108 8.04 4.80 -11.45
N ILE A 109 7.62 6.05 -11.65
CA ILE A 109 6.72 6.44 -12.76
C ILE A 109 7.51 6.59 -14.07
N SER A 110 8.68 7.23 -14.03
CA SER A 110 9.33 7.76 -15.24
C SER A 110 10.67 7.12 -15.60
N SER A 111 11.27 6.33 -14.71
CA SER A 111 12.57 5.72 -15.01
C SER A 111 12.43 4.49 -15.92
N VAL A 112 13.42 4.29 -16.77
CA VAL A 112 13.52 3.08 -17.59
C VAL A 112 13.85 1.86 -16.73
N GLU A 113 14.55 2.03 -15.60
CA GLU A 113 14.89 0.97 -14.66
C GLU A 113 13.63 0.36 -14.03
N SER A 114 12.68 1.20 -13.60
CA SER A 114 11.40 0.72 -13.08
C SER A 114 10.60 0.00 -14.16
N LEU A 115 10.56 0.54 -15.38
CA LEU A 115 9.92 -0.08 -16.54
C LEU A 115 10.48 -1.48 -16.82
N ILE A 116 11.81 -1.60 -16.92
CA ILE A 116 12.51 -2.87 -17.15
C ILE A 116 12.20 -3.85 -16.02
N GLY A 117 12.25 -3.40 -14.76
CA GLY A 117 11.96 -4.25 -13.61
C GLY A 117 10.54 -4.82 -13.64
N LYS A 118 9.54 -3.99 -13.98
CA LYS A 118 8.14 -4.42 -14.14
C LYS A 118 8.00 -5.48 -15.23
N GLU A 119 8.58 -5.26 -16.42
CA GLU A 119 8.54 -6.23 -17.52
C GLU A 119 9.27 -7.54 -17.17
N GLN A 120 10.43 -7.46 -16.52
CA GLN A 120 11.19 -8.64 -16.11
C GLN A 120 10.41 -9.50 -15.12
N SER A 121 9.73 -8.88 -14.14
CA SER A 121 8.87 -9.61 -13.20
C SER A 121 7.77 -10.40 -13.91
N TYR A 122 7.13 -9.84 -14.95
CA TYR A 122 6.10 -10.57 -15.71
C TYR A 122 6.64 -11.62 -16.68
N LYS A 123 7.83 -11.41 -17.25
CA LYS A 123 8.54 -12.47 -17.99
C LYS A 123 8.89 -13.65 -17.09
N PHE A 124 9.37 -13.37 -15.88
CA PHE A 124 9.59 -14.39 -14.86
C PHE A 124 8.28 -15.09 -14.47
N ALA A 125 7.21 -14.33 -14.21
CA ALA A 125 5.90 -14.88 -13.86
C ALA A 125 5.38 -15.85 -14.93
N LYS A 126 5.51 -15.49 -16.21
CA LYS A 126 5.14 -16.38 -17.32
C LYS A 126 5.91 -17.70 -17.30
N LEU A 127 7.24 -17.64 -17.18
CA LEU A 127 8.10 -18.84 -17.13
C LEU A 127 7.79 -19.71 -15.89
N ALA A 128 7.59 -19.08 -14.74
CA ALA A 128 7.22 -19.75 -13.50
C ALA A 128 5.85 -20.43 -13.60
N PHE A 129 4.87 -19.78 -14.23
CA PHE A 129 3.55 -20.36 -14.47
C PHE A 129 3.66 -21.64 -15.30
N ASP A 130 4.44 -21.64 -16.39
CA ASP A 130 4.66 -22.82 -17.23
C ASP A 130 5.32 -23.98 -16.43
N LYS A 131 6.27 -23.68 -15.54
CA LYS A 131 6.86 -24.69 -14.64
C LYS A 131 5.87 -25.24 -13.61
N LEU A 132 5.01 -24.37 -13.08
CA LEU A 132 3.97 -24.76 -12.12
C LEU A 132 2.92 -25.66 -12.77
N LYS A 133 2.62 -25.48 -14.06
CA LYS A 133 1.75 -26.40 -14.82
C LYS A 133 2.26 -27.83 -14.74
N GLU A 134 3.54 -28.02 -15.09
CA GLU A 134 4.17 -29.33 -15.06
C GLU A 134 4.25 -29.90 -13.64
N SER A 135 4.70 -29.08 -12.68
CA SER A 135 4.91 -29.50 -11.30
C SER A 135 3.61 -29.87 -10.56
N ASN A 136 2.46 -29.38 -11.03
CA ASN A 136 1.17 -29.55 -10.37
C ASN A 136 0.14 -30.34 -11.20
N LYS A 137 0.51 -30.88 -12.37
CA LYS A 137 -0.41 -31.50 -13.35
C LYS A 137 -1.30 -32.62 -12.79
N ASP A 138 -0.84 -33.33 -11.78
CA ASP A 138 -1.57 -34.44 -11.16
C ASP A 138 -2.71 -33.95 -10.25
N LYS A 139 -2.58 -32.74 -9.68
CA LYS A 139 -3.51 -32.19 -8.68
C LYS A 139 -4.40 -31.07 -9.24
N ILE A 140 -3.93 -30.40 -10.28
CA ILE A 140 -4.53 -29.17 -10.79
C ILE A 140 -4.91 -29.35 -12.27
N ASP A 141 -6.07 -28.83 -12.63
CA ASP A 141 -6.62 -28.89 -13.98
C ASP A 141 -6.28 -27.61 -14.77
N PHE A 142 -5.37 -27.74 -15.73
CA PHE A 142 -4.97 -26.69 -16.66
C PHE A 142 -5.60 -26.87 -18.05
N GLY A 143 -6.59 -27.76 -18.19
CA GLY A 143 -7.23 -28.08 -19.47
C GLY A 143 -8.27 -27.07 -19.93
N LYS A 144 -8.60 -26.08 -19.08
CA LYS A 144 -9.61 -25.06 -19.37
C LYS A 144 -9.02 -23.85 -20.10
N LYS A 145 -9.88 -23.02 -20.65
CA LYS A 145 -9.55 -21.69 -21.18
C LYS A 145 -10.65 -20.72 -20.79
N PHE A 146 -10.27 -19.52 -20.40
CA PHE A 146 -11.21 -18.50 -19.94
C PHE A 146 -11.15 -17.30 -20.88
N MET A 147 -12.25 -17.05 -21.59
CA MET A 147 -12.37 -16.01 -22.62
C MET A 147 -13.69 -15.27 -22.42
N ASP A 148 -13.91 -14.18 -23.15
CA ASP A 148 -15.09 -13.31 -23.00
C ASP A 148 -16.42 -14.05 -23.13
N ASN A 149 -16.45 -15.13 -23.92
CA ASN A 149 -17.63 -15.98 -24.14
C ASN A 149 -17.75 -17.15 -23.15
N THR A 150 -16.86 -17.29 -22.17
CA THR A 150 -16.97 -18.30 -21.12
C THR A 150 -18.22 -18.05 -20.30
N SER A 151 -19.15 -19.01 -20.30
CA SER A 151 -20.43 -18.90 -19.60
C SER A 151 -20.51 -19.74 -18.31
N LYS A 152 -19.56 -20.67 -18.11
CA LYS A 152 -19.50 -21.59 -16.96
C LYS A 152 -18.05 -21.84 -16.59
N ILE A 153 -17.81 -22.05 -15.29
CA ILE A 153 -16.52 -22.49 -14.78
C ILE A 153 -16.74 -23.79 -14.02
N GLU A 154 -16.05 -24.84 -14.44
CA GLU A 154 -16.09 -26.16 -13.84
C GLU A 154 -14.67 -26.75 -13.88
N ALA A 155 -14.32 -27.53 -12.85
CA ALA A 155 -13.10 -28.32 -12.80
C ALA A 155 -13.39 -29.76 -13.23
N ASP A 156 -12.40 -30.45 -13.79
CA ASP A 156 -12.48 -31.90 -13.95
C ASP A 156 -12.61 -32.61 -12.59
N SER A 157 -13.34 -33.73 -12.56
CA SER A 157 -13.58 -34.49 -11.33
C SER A 157 -12.27 -34.83 -10.62
N ASN A 158 -12.18 -34.52 -9.32
CA ASN A 158 -11.03 -34.74 -8.43
C ASN A 158 -9.84 -33.77 -8.59
N LYS A 159 -9.93 -32.73 -9.42
CA LYS A 159 -8.89 -31.69 -9.53
C LYS A 159 -9.42 -30.31 -9.13
N SER A 160 -8.52 -29.43 -8.74
CA SER A 160 -8.82 -28.00 -8.53
C SER A 160 -8.38 -27.17 -9.74
N LEU A 161 -9.02 -26.02 -9.98
CA LEU A 161 -8.50 -25.06 -10.96
C LEU A 161 -7.36 -24.22 -10.36
N PRO A 162 -6.34 -23.87 -11.16
CA PRO A 162 -5.24 -23.02 -10.73
C PRO A 162 -5.68 -21.56 -10.68
N VAL A 163 -5.32 -20.87 -9.60
CA VAL A 163 -5.53 -19.44 -9.43
C VAL A 163 -4.19 -18.73 -9.29
N VAL A 164 -4.05 -17.63 -10.04
CA VAL A 164 -3.03 -16.61 -9.82
C VAL A 164 -3.69 -15.45 -9.08
N PHE A 165 -3.25 -15.20 -7.85
CA PHE A 165 -3.66 -14.00 -7.12
C PHE A 165 -2.74 -12.84 -7.48
N MET A 166 -3.33 -11.71 -7.81
CA MET A 166 -2.59 -10.48 -8.11
C MET A 166 -3.12 -9.35 -7.23
N ASP A 167 -2.25 -8.55 -6.62
CA ASP A 167 -2.69 -7.22 -6.19
C ASP A 167 -3.09 -6.36 -7.41
N ILE A 168 -3.78 -5.25 -7.18
CA ILE A 168 -4.20 -4.33 -8.25
C ILE A 168 -3.27 -3.12 -8.34
N ASP A 169 -3.04 -2.44 -7.22
CA ASP A 169 -2.34 -1.17 -7.14
C ASP A 169 -0.83 -1.44 -7.37
N GLU A 170 -0.22 -0.74 -8.33
CA GLU A 170 1.20 -0.86 -8.73
C GLU A 170 1.63 -2.25 -9.23
N THR A 171 0.69 -3.21 -9.26
CA THR A 171 0.88 -4.59 -9.69
C THR A 171 0.21 -4.81 -11.04
N VAL A 172 -1.09 -4.51 -11.18
CA VAL A 172 -1.83 -4.63 -12.44
C VAL A 172 -2.10 -3.27 -13.06
N LEU A 173 -2.53 -2.31 -12.25
CA LEU A 173 -2.90 -0.97 -12.66
C LEU A 173 -2.02 0.06 -11.94
N GLN A 174 -1.57 1.07 -12.67
CA GLN A 174 -0.79 2.19 -12.17
C GLN A 174 -1.66 3.19 -11.39
N ASN A 175 -1.15 3.72 -10.27
CA ASN A 175 -1.74 4.85 -9.53
C ASN A 175 -0.97 6.17 -9.73
N ASP A 176 -0.08 6.26 -10.73
CA ASP A 176 0.84 7.36 -10.99
C ASP A 176 0.27 8.77 -10.74
N LEU A 177 -0.92 9.07 -11.26
CA LEU A 177 -1.56 10.39 -11.07
C LEU A 177 -1.96 10.67 -9.62
N THR A 178 -2.46 9.66 -8.90
CA THR A 178 -2.80 9.80 -7.49
C THR A 178 -1.54 10.03 -6.67
N GLU A 179 -0.48 9.26 -6.93
CA GLU A 179 0.79 9.36 -6.20
C GLU A 179 1.48 10.70 -6.45
N ALA A 180 1.64 11.10 -7.72
CA ALA A 180 2.24 12.37 -8.08
C ALA A 180 1.43 13.56 -7.54
N SER A 181 0.10 13.47 -7.58
CA SER A 181 -0.80 14.48 -7.01
C SER A 181 -0.68 14.57 -5.50
N ALA A 182 -0.49 13.44 -4.80
CA ALA A 182 -0.34 13.43 -3.35
C ALA A 182 0.93 14.18 -2.91
N MET A 183 2.03 14.03 -3.65
CA MET A 183 3.30 14.71 -3.35
C MET A 183 3.20 16.24 -3.36
N ILE A 184 2.31 16.81 -4.18
CA ILE A 184 2.11 18.26 -4.29
C ILE A 184 0.96 18.79 -3.42
N ASN A 185 0.03 17.93 -2.98
CA ASN A 185 -1.20 18.33 -2.28
C ASN A 185 -1.26 17.92 -0.80
N GLY A 186 -0.11 17.69 -0.16
CA GLY A 186 -0.03 17.39 1.28
C GLY A 186 -0.22 15.92 1.65
N GLY A 187 0.03 15.01 0.70
CA GLY A 187 0.14 13.57 0.90
C GLY A 187 -1.09 12.75 0.55
N TYR A 188 -0.95 11.45 0.73
CA TYR A 188 -1.99 10.48 0.43
C TYR A 188 -3.26 10.70 1.26
N SER A 189 -4.42 10.60 0.61
CA SER A 189 -5.71 10.43 1.29
C SER A 189 -6.59 9.42 0.57
N GLY A 190 -7.18 8.50 1.35
CA GLY A 190 -8.04 7.43 0.79
C GLY A 190 -9.25 7.96 0.04
N ALA A 191 -9.84 9.08 0.47
CA ALA A 191 -10.96 9.72 -0.22
C ALA A 191 -10.56 10.27 -1.60
N THR A 192 -9.37 10.87 -1.72
CA THR A 192 -8.87 11.36 -3.01
C THR A 192 -8.50 10.19 -3.92
N LYS A 193 -7.88 9.13 -3.38
CA LYS A 193 -7.63 7.89 -4.14
C LYS A 193 -8.93 7.31 -4.68
N GLU A 194 -9.95 7.10 -3.84
CA GLU A 194 -11.24 6.54 -4.27
C GLU A 194 -11.90 7.42 -5.35
N LYS A 195 -11.87 8.75 -5.20
CA LYS A 195 -12.36 9.68 -6.23
C LYS A 195 -11.63 9.54 -7.56
N ASN A 196 -10.33 9.24 -7.54
CA ASN A 196 -9.55 9.00 -8.76
C ASN A 196 -9.82 7.61 -9.33
N ASP A 197 -9.90 6.56 -8.51
CA ASP A 197 -10.21 5.20 -8.93
C ASP A 197 -11.55 5.15 -9.70
N LEU A 198 -12.56 5.88 -9.22
CA LEU A 198 -13.89 5.98 -9.87
C LEU A 198 -13.87 6.62 -11.27
N LYS A 199 -12.78 7.26 -11.69
CA LYS A 199 -12.66 7.80 -13.06
C LYS A 199 -12.35 6.74 -14.11
N ALA A 200 -11.99 5.52 -13.70
CA ALA A 200 -11.69 4.41 -14.59
C ALA A 200 -10.72 4.78 -15.74
N ASN A 201 -9.62 5.47 -15.40
CA ASN A 201 -8.62 5.97 -16.34
C ASN A 201 -7.17 5.58 -15.97
N ARG A 202 -6.99 4.41 -15.34
CA ARG A 202 -5.69 3.89 -14.91
C ARG A 202 -5.04 3.11 -16.04
N PHE A 203 -3.72 3.24 -16.14
CA PHE A 203 -2.89 2.53 -17.10
C PHE A 203 -2.49 1.16 -16.55
N ALA A 204 -2.15 0.22 -17.43
CA ALA A 204 -1.64 -1.08 -17.00
C ALA A 204 -0.16 -1.00 -16.62
N ILE A 205 0.24 -1.82 -15.66
CA ILE A 205 1.64 -2.12 -15.42
C ILE A 205 2.20 -2.90 -16.63
N PRO A 206 3.36 -2.52 -17.18
CA PRO A 206 3.99 -3.21 -18.30
C PRO A 206 4.11 -4.72 -18.08
N GLY A 207 3.64 -5.52 -19.05
CA GLY A 207 3.63 -6.98 -19.00
C GLY A 207 2.43 -7.61 -18.27
N ALA A 208 1.70 -6.87 -17.43
CA ALA A 208 0.60 -7.42 -16.64
C ALA A 208 -0.55 -7.96 -17.50
N VAL A 209 -1.01 -7.18 -18.48
CA VAL A 209 -2.14 -7.55 -19.35
C VAL A 209 -1.82 -8.78 -20.20
N GLU A 210 -0.62 -8.82 -20.79
CA GLU A 210 -0.17 -9.98 -21.57
C GLU A 210 -0.14 -11.24 -20.69
N PHE A 211 0.42 -11.13 -19.49
CA PHE A 211 0.48 -12.24 -18.55
C PHE A 211 -0.91 -12.70 -18.09
N ILE A 212 -1.83 -11.78 -17.75
CA ILE A 212 -3.20 -12.13 -17.34
C ILE A 212 -3.91 -12.91 -18.44
N ASN A 213 -3.89 -12.39 -19.67
CA ASN A 213 -4.49 -13.06 -20.82
C ASN A 213 -3.82 -14.42 -21.08
N TYR A 214 -2.49 -14.50 -20.95
CA TYR A 214 -1.75 -15.75 -21.08
C TYR A 214 -2.21 -16.80 -20.06
N VAL A 215 -2.37 -16.43 -18.79
CA VAL A 215 -2.86 -17.33 -17.73
C VAL A 215 -4.24 -17.88 -18.09
N HIS A 216 -5.16 -17.01 -18.50
CA HIS A 216 -6.53 -17.40 -18.90
C HIS A 216 -6.57 -18.32 -20.11
N GLU A 217 -5.73 -18.05 -21.12
CA GLU A 217 -5.60 -18.86 -22.34
C GLU A 217 -4.92 -20.21 -22.08
N ASN A 218 -4.25 -20.37 -20.93
CA ASN A 218 -3.46 -21.54 -20.57
C ASN A 218 -3.95 -22.27 -19.31
N GLY A 219 -5.22 -22.06 -18.93
CA GLY A 219 -5.94 -22.87 -17.95
C GLY A 219 -5.91 -22.38 -16.52
N GLY A 220 -5.34 -21.22 -16.24
CA GLY A 220 -5.43 -20.57 -14.93
C GLY A 220 -6.49 -19.48 -14.90
N LEU A 221 -7.02 -19.22 -13.71
CA LEU A 221 -7.82 -18.03 -13.42
C LEU A 221 -6.94 -16.97 -12.76
N VAL A 222 -7.21 -15.70 -13.04
CA VAL A 222 -6.61 -14.57 -12.32
C VAL A 222 -7.64 -13.98 -11.38
N PHE A 223 -7.28 -13.86 -10.10
CA PHE A 223 -8.08 -13.23 -9.06
C PHE A 223 -7.31 -12.00 -8.54
N TYR A 224 -8.02 -10.90 -8.30
CA TYR A 224 -7.47 -9.63 -7.84
C TYR A 224 -7.65 -9.47 -6.33
N ASN A 225 -6.57 -9.65 -5.56
CA ASN A 225 -6.58 -9.57 -4.10
C ASN A 225 -5.96 -8.26 -3.60
N SER A 226 -6.79 -7.23 -3.46
CA SER A 226 -6.33 -5.88 -3.13
C SER A 226 -6.94 -5.31 -1.85
N ASP A 227 -6.30 -4.29 -1.30
CA ASP A 227 -6.85 -3.50 -0.20
C ASP A 227 -7.75 -2.33 -0.68
N MET A 228 -7.94 -2.19 -2.00
CA MET A 228 -8.99 -1.36 -2.60
C MET A 228 -10.38 -1.69 -2.06
N ASN A 229 -11.31 -0.76 -2.17
CA ASN A 229 -12.67 -0.94 -1.66
C ASN A 229 -13.48 -1.90 -2.55
N GLN A 230 -14.14 -2.92 -1.97
CA GLN A 230 -15.00 -3.89 -2.68
C GLN A 230 -16.37 -3.31 -3.09
N SER A 231 -16.66 -2.04 -2.80
CA SER A 231 -17.93 -1.45 -3.22
C SER A 231 -18.18 -1.60 -4.71
N THR A 232 -19.45 -1.77 -5.09
CA THR A 232 -19.88 -2.01 -6.47
C THR A 232 -19.31 -0.94 -7.39
N ALA A 233 -19.35 0.34 -6.97
CA ALA A 233 -18.82 1.46 -7.75
C ALA A 233 -17.31 1.34 -8.00
N VAL A 234 -16.50 1.04 -6.97
CA VAL A 234 -15.05 0.92 -7.12
C VAL A 234 -14.68 -0.32 -7.92
N ARG A 235 -15.30 -1.47 -7.62
CA ARG A 235 -15.11 -2.72 -8.37
C ARG A 235 -15.42 -2.54 -9.85
N ASP A 236 -16.53 -1.89 -10.18
CA ASP A 236 -16.95 -1.71 -11.57
C ASP A 236 -16.02 -0.75 -12.31
N ALA A 237 -15.51 0.30 -11.64
CA ALA A 237 -14.49 1.19 -12.20
C ALA A 237 -13.15 0.46 -12.47
N VAL A 238 -12.71 -0.42 -11.56
CA VAL A 238 -11.54 -1.28 -11.79
C VAL A 238 -11.79 -2.26 -12.93
N LYS A 239 -12.98 -2.88 -12.98
CA LYS A 239 -13.39 -3.77 -14.07
C LYS A 239 -13.38 -3.06 -15.42
N GLU A 240 -13.81 -1.81 -15.47
CA GLU A 240 -13.73 -0.96 -16.66
C GLU A 240 -12.27 -0.67 -17.05
N ASN A 241 -11.40 -0.32 -16.10
CA ASN A 241 -9.96 -0.18 -16.36
C ASN A 241 -9.37 -1.44 -17.00
N LEU A 242 -9.59 -2.61 -16.39
CA LEU A 242 -9.07 -3.89 -16.87
C LEU A 242 -9.50 -4.17 -18.32
N LYS A 243 -10.76 -3.91 -18.66
CA LYS A 243 -11.26 -4.04 -20.03
C LYS A 243 -10.60 -3.03 -20.98
N LYS A 244 -10.50 -1.76 -20.59
CA LYS A 244 -9.87 -0.70 -21.40
C LYS A 244 -8.40 -1.01 -21.72
N VAL A 245 -7.67 -1.58 -20.77
CA VAL A 245 -6.25 -1.95 -20.98
C VAL A 245 -6.06 -3.27 -21.72
N GLY A 246 -7.15 -3.98 -22.05
CA GLY A 246 -7.12 -5.17 -22.92
C GLY A 246 -7.15 -6.51 -22.21
N VAL A 247 -7.56 -6.58 -20.93
CA VAL A 247 -7.87 -7.85 -20.29
C VAL A 247 -9.18 -8.39 -20.87
N LYS A 248 -9.11 -9.59 -21.45
CA LYS A 248 -10.22 -10.23 -22.17
C LYS A 248 -11.29 -10.72 -21.18
N PHE A 249 -10.91 -11.62 -20.28
CA PHE A 249 -11.83 -12.24 -19.33
C PHE A 249 -11.89 -11.51 -17.98
N VAL A 250 -12.98 -10.76 -17.75
CA VAL A 250 -13.21 -10.02 -16.49
C VAL A 250 -14.63 -10.23 -15.93
N GLN A 251 -14.71 -10.84 -14.75
CA GLN A 251 -15.92 -11.25 -14.04
C GLN A 251 -15.89 -10.83 -12.57
N ASP A 252 -17.07 -10.64 -11.97
CA ASP A 252 -17.18 -10.08 -10.61
C ASP A 252 -16.54 -10.98 -9.54
N PHE A 253 -16.56 -12.31 -9.74
CA PHE A 253 -15.95 -13.25 -8.79
C PHE A 253 -14.42 -13.15 -8.70
N GLN A 254 -13.78 -12.51 -9.67
CA GLN A 254 -12.33 -12.33 -9.68
C GLN A 254 -11.90 -11.25 -8.68
N PHE A 255 -12.80 -10.39 -8.19
CA PHE A 255 -12.46 -9.27 -7.31
C PHE A 255 -12.57 -9.68 -5.84
N TRP A 256 -11.41 -9.83 -5.22
CA TRP A 256 -11.24 -10.17 -3.81
C TRP A 256 -10.61 -8.99 -3.08
N MET A 257 -11.30 -7.85 -3.10
CA MET A 257 -10.83 -6.60 -2.51
C MET A 257 -11.31 -6.43 -1.05
N ARG A 258 -10.99 -5.32 -0.38
CA ARG A 258 -11.42 -5.06 0.99
C ARG A 258 -12.94 -4.97 1.08
N GLY A 259 -13.53 -5.98 1.68
CA GLY A 259 -14.98 -6.19 1.74
C GLY A 259 -15.40 -7.54 1.17
N SER A 260 -14.51 -8.25 0.48
CA SER A 260 -14.66 -9.68 0.22
C SER A 260 -14.44 -10.47 1.52
N MET A 261 -15.35 -11.38 1.83
CA MET A 261 -15.33 -12.18 3.07
C MET A 261 -15.59 -13.65 2.74
N PRO A 262 -14.56 -14.49 2.67
CA PRO A 262 -14.74 -15.88 2.30
C PRO A 262 -15.22 -16.77 3.45
N TYR A 263 -15.09 -16.33 4.70
CA TYR A 263 -15.58 -17.03 5.88
C TYR A 263 -16.94 -16.47 6.30
N LEU A 264 -17.82 -17.34 6.81
CA LEU A 264 -19.07 -16.93 7.44
C LEU A 264 -18.77 -16.18 8.75
N ALA A 265 -19.51 -15.11 9.01
CA ALA A 265 -19.46 -14.42 10.30
C ALA A 265 -20.35 -15.15 11.33
N GLU A 266 -20.02 -15.07 12.61
CA GLU A 266 -20.91 -15.57 13.69
C GLU A 266 -22.28 -14.89 13.66
N ASN A 267 -22.32 -13.61 13.27
CA ASN A 267 -23.53 -12.80 13.06
C ASN A 267 -23.84 -12.60 11.57
N GLU A 268 -23.72 -13.65 10.75
CA GLU A 268 -23.88 -13.61 9.29
C GLU A 268 -25.16 -12.89 8.81
N ALA A 269 -26.29 -13.08 9.51
CA ALA A 269 -27.57 -12.47 9.16
C ALA A 269 -27.58 -10.92 9.17
N GLU A 270 -26.58 -10.30 9.78
CA GLU A 270 -26.37 -8.84 9.80
C GLU A 270 -25.47 -8.35 8.66
N ILE A 271 -24.83 -9.27 7.92
CA ILE A 271 -23.75 -8.98 6.96
C ILE A 271 -24.23 -9.21 5.53
N SER A 272 -25.03 -8.28 5.03
CA SER A 272 -25.44 -8.21 3.62
C SER A 272 -25.54 -6.76 3.14
N ASP A 273 -25.64 -6.55 1.83
CA ASP A 273 -25.85 -5.21 1.28
C ASP A 273 -27.17 -4.62 1.81
N GLU A 274 -28.25 -5.39 1.80
CA GLU A 274 -29.58 -4.95 2.23
C GLU A 274 -29.60 -4.48 3.68
N LYS A 275 -28.79 -5.11 4.54
CA LYS A 275 -28.71 -4.76 5.97
C LYS A 275 -27.79 -3.58 6.24
N THR A 276 -26.86 -3.28 5.35
CA THR A 276 -25.76 -2.35 5.63
C THR A 276 -25.75 -1.10 4.76
N LYS A 277 -26.46 -1.10 3.61
CA LYS A 277 -26.45 -0.02 2.64
C LYS A 277 -26.83 1.34 3.24
N ASP A 278 -27.79 1.37 4.17
CA ASP A 278 -28.31 2.60 4.78
C ASP A 278 -27.67 2.90 6.16
N LEU A 279 -26.70 2.09 6.61
CA LEU A 279 -26.05 2.31 7.90
C LEU A 279 -25.02 3.45 7.82
N SER A 280 -24.99 4.26 8.88
CA SER A 280 -23.96 5.28 9.08
C SER A 280 -22.58 4.64 9.35
N ASP A 281 -21.51 5.38 9.07
CA ASP A 281 -20.13 4.93 9.31
C ASP A 281 -19.88 4.50 10.76
N ASP A 282 -20.49 5.16 11.74
CA ASP A 282 -20.36 4.80 13.16
C ASP A 282 -21.10 3.52 13.52
N SER A 283 -22.28 3.29 12.94
CA SER A 283 -22.99 2.01 13.07
C SER A 283 -22.19 0.86 12.46
N LEU A 284 -21.59 1.10 11.28
CA LEU A 284 -20.71 0.14 10.61
C LEU A 284 -19.43 -0.15 11.39
N LYS A 285 -18.81 0.85 12.03
CA LYS A 285 -17.68 0.63 12.95
C LYS A 285 -18.08 -0.25 14.13
N LYS A 286 -19.24 0.02 14.75
CA LYS A 286 -19.75 -0.79 15.87
C LYS A 286 -20.00 -2.24 15.45
N LEU A 287 -20.57 -2.45 14.26
CA LEU A 287 -20.78 -3.78 13.68
C LEU A 287 -19.43 -4.47 13.41
N ALA A 288 -18.50 -3.79 12.75
CA ALA A 288 -17.16 -4.30 12.46
C ALA A 288 -16.36 -4.70 13.70
N ASN A 289 -16.57 -4.02 14.83
CA ASN A 289 -15.90 -4.35 16.09
C ASN A 289 -16.42 -5.64 16.73
N LYS A 290 -17.67 -6.03 16.44
CA LYS A 290 -18.28 -7.27 16.93
C LYS A 290 -18.02 -8.46 16.02
N LEU A 291 -17.64 -8.23 14.76
CA LEU A 291 -17.39 -9.27 13.77
C LEU A 291 -16.35 -10.28 14.26
N LYS A 292 -16.77 -11.55 14.23
CA LYS A 292 -15.94 -12.75 14.37
C LYS A 292 -16.31 -13.70 13.25
N PHE A 293 -15.32 -14.39 12.70
CA PHE A 293 -15.51 -15.33 11.60
C PHE A 293 -15.40 -16.75 12.10
N THR A 294 -16.25 -17.62 11.57
CA THR A 294 -16.20 -19.07 11.76
C THR A 294 -15.15 -19.68 10.83
N THR A 295 -15.03 -21.00 10.84
CA THR A 295 -14.21 -21.77 9.87
C THR A 295 -14.98 -22.16 8.62
N GLU A 296 -16.29 -21.90 8.57
CA GLU A 296 -17.16 -22.25 7.46
C GLU A 296 -17.06 -21.21 6.34
N TYR A 297 -17.16 -21.67 5.09
CA TYR A 297 -16.98 -20.82 3.91
C TYR A 297 -18.30 -20.30 3.36
N ARG A 298 -18.30 -19.04 2.90
CA ARG A 298 -19.36 -18.52 2.04
C ARG A 298 -19.28 -19.14 0.66
N GLU A 299 -20.41 -19.36 0.01
CA GLU A 299 -20.43 -19.84 -1.38
C GLU A 299 -19.90 -18.79 -2.38
N THR A 300 -20.13 -17.50 -2.07
CA THR A 300 -19.73 -16.35 -2.90
C THR A 300 -19.07 -15.25 -2.04
N PRO A 301 -17.74 -15.31 -1.85
CA PRO A 301 -16.99 -14.35 -1.03
C PRO A 301 -17.03 -12.87 -1.47
N TRP A 302 -17.21 -12.60 -2.76
CA TRP A 302 -17.21 -11.25 -3.37
C TRP A 302 -18.56 -10.56 -3.19
N ILE A 303 -18.89 -10.21 -1.95
CA ILE A 303 -20.16 -9.56 -1.60
C ILE A 303 -20.32 -8.25 -2.37
N THR A 304 -21.53 -7.98 -2.81
CA THR A 304 -21.91 -6.69 -3.39
C THR A 304 -22.11 -5.69 -2.27
N TRP A 305 -21.54 -4.49 -2.42
CA TRP A 305 -21.73 -3.41 -1.43
C TRP A 305 -22.05 -2.11 -2.15
N THR A 306 -23.27 -1.63 -2.00
CA THR A 306 -23.72 -0.31 -2.48
C THR A 306 -23.10 0.80 -1.63
N ASN A 307 -22.86 0.54 -0.34
CA ASN A 307 -22.23 1.47 0.60
C ASN A 307 -20.72 1.21 0.73
N SER A 308 -19.89 2.11 0.20
CA SER A 308 -18.42 2.04 0.30
C SER A 308 -17.90 1.90 1.73
N SER A 309 -18.55 2.53 2.72
CA SER A 309 -18.15 2.41 4.12
C SER A 309 -18.42 1.01 4.68
N ALA A 310 -19.47 0.32 4.21
CA ALA A 310 -19.77 -1.04 4.68
C ALA A 310 -18.67 -2.02 4.24
N ALA A 311 -18.36 -2.03 2.95
CA ALA A 311 -17.24 -2.80 2.39
C ALA A 311 -15.92 -2.51 3.13
N TYR A 312 -15.58 -1.23 3.30
CA TYR A 312 -14.34 -0.81 3.94
C TYR A 312 -14.26 -1.22 5.41
N ARG A 313 -15.28 -0.91 6.22
CA ARG A 313 -15.27 -1.13 7.67
C ARG A 313 -15.33 -2.62 8.02
N LEU A 314 -16.26 -3.34 7.41
CA LEU A 314 -16.48 -4.76 7.71
C LEU A 314 -15.33 -5.60 7.13
N GLY A 315 -14.87 -5.27 5.92
CA GLY A 315 -13.77 -5.97 5.25
C GLY A 315 -12.41 -5.79 5.92
N LYS A 316 -12.21 -4.75 6.74
CA LYS A 316 -10.92 -4.46 7.40
C LYS A 316 -10.42 -5.58 8.32
N LYS A 317 -11.31 -6.47 8.77
CA LYS A 317 -10.97 -7.64 9.60
C LYS A 317 -10.43 -8.82 8.79
N VAL A 318 -10.63 -8.83 7.47
CA VAL A 318 -10.24 -9.90 6.56
C VAL A 318 -9.00 -9.48 5.78
N TYR A 319 -7.88 -10.13 6.10
CA TYR A 319 -6.57 -9.85 5.53
C TYR A 319 -6.43 -10.49 4.14
N LYS A 320 -5.46 -10.04 3.35
CA LYS A 320 -5.14 -10.63 2.04
C LYS A 320 -4.75 -12.08 2.20
N THR A 321 -3.95 -12.42 3.22
CA THR A 321 -3.62 -13.82 3.53
C THR A 321 -4.88 -14.64 3.81
N ASP A 322 -5.86 -14.13 4.57
CA ASP A 322 -7.10 -14.88 4.86
C ASP A 322 -7.89 -15.20 3.59
N ARG A 323 -7.95 -14.25 2.65
CA ARG A 323 -8.60 -14.41 1.34
C ARG A 323 -7.98 -15.54 0.53
N MET A 324 -6.66 -15.55 0.40
CA MET A 324 -5.93 -16.58 -0.35
C MET A 324 -6.01 -17.94 0.35
N GLU A 325 -5.89 -17.97 1.67
CA GLU A 325 -5.97 -19.20 2.47
C GLU A 325 -7.36 -19.81 2.42
N ALA A 326 -8.42 -19.01 2.38
CA ALA A 326 -9.77 -19.54 2.22
C ALA A 326 -9.96 -20.22 0.86
N LEU A 327 -9.33 -19.68 -0.20
CA LEU A 327 -9.31 -20.32 -1.51
C LEU A 327 -8.58 -21.65 -1.47
N ASP A 328 -7.43 -21.69 -0.82
CA ASP A 328 -6.61 -22.89 -0.72
C ASP A 328 -7.22 -23.95 0.20
N LYS A 329 -7.93 -23.57 1.26
CA LYS A 329 -8.48 -24.49 2.27
C LYS A 329 -9.90 -24.98 1.96
N ASN A 330 -10.66 -24.26 1.14
CA ASN A 330 -12.01 -24.67 0.76
C ASN A 330 -11.98 -25.73 -0.35
N ASN A 331 -11.91 -27.01 0.04
CA ASN A 331 -11.86 -28.14 -0.90
C ASN A 331 -13.17 -28.38 -1.66
N GLU A 332 -14.31 -27.88 -1.16
CA GLU A 332 -15.57 -27.92 -1.92
C GLU A 332 -15.61 -26.84 -3.01
N GLY A 333 -14.93 -25.73 -2.75
CA GLY A 333 -14.84 -24.60 -3.67
C GLY A 333 -15.93 -23.55 -3.54
N PHE A 334 -15.97 -22.63 -4.51
CA PHE A 334 -16.91 -21.51 -4.55
C PHE A 334 -17.78 -21.55 -5.79
N LYS A 335 -18.97 -20.94 -5.73
CA LYS A 335 -19.85 -20.79 -6.89
C LYS A 335 -19.36 -19.62 -7.73
N LEU A 336 -18.62 -19.88 -8.81
CA LEU A 336 -18.02 -18.82 -9.65
C LEU A 336 -18.98 -18.32 -10.73
N MET A 337 -19.32 -19.21 -11.68
CA MET A 337 -20.29 -18.99 -12.75
C MET A 337 -21.18 -20.22 -12.86
N GLY A 338 -22.44 -20.09 -12.45
CA GLY A 338 -23.39 -21.19 -12.32
C GLY A 338 -23.50 -21.72 -10.89
N ASP A 339 -24.26 -22.80 -10.71
CA ASP A 339 -24.68 -23.27 -9.38
C ASP A 339 -23.70 -24.25 -8.71
N LYS A 340 -22.74 -24.79 -9.46
CA LYS A 340 -21.77 -25.75 -8.91
C LYS A 340 -20.59 -25.02 -8.27
N LYS A 341 -20.17 -25.53 -7.11
CA LYS A 341 -18.93 -25.10 -6.46
C LYS A 341 -17.73 -25.64 -7.25
N VAL A 342 -16.70 -24.80 -7.37
CA VAL A 342 -15.46 -25.11 -8.10
C VAL A 342 -14.29 -25.09 -7.11
N PRO A 343 -13.61 -26.22 -6.88
CA PRO A 343 -12.42 -26.26 -6.03
C PRO A 343 -11.27 -25.51 -6.71
N LEU A 344 -10.55 -24.69 -5.95
CA LEU A 344 -9.50 -23.80 -6.45
C LEU A 344 -8.23 -23.97 -5.62
N LYS A 345 -7.07 -23.73 -6.25
CA LYS A 345 -5.78 -23.66 -5.55
C LYS A 345 -4.96 -22.51 -6.09
N THR A 346 -4.44 -21.68 -5.20
CA THR A 346 -3.48 -20.62 -5.53
C THR A 346 -2.18 -21.27 -5.97
N ILE A 347 -1.75 -21.06 -7.21
CA ILE A 347 -0.43 -21.52 -7.68
C ILE A 347 0.58 -20.39 -7.76
N MET A 348 0.11 -19.14 -7.81
CA MET A 348 0.98 -17.98 -7.89
C MET A 348 0.38 -16.79 -7.17
N LYS A 349 1.24 -15.99 -6.56
CA LYS A 349 0.88 -14.70 -5.96
C LYS A 349 1.77 -13.63 -6.59
N ILE A 350 1.20 -12.52 -7.01
CA ILE A 350 1.92 -11.38 -7.59
C ILE A 350 1.49 -10.13 -6.83
N GLY A 351 2.47 -9.33 -6.42
CA GLY A 351 2.24 -8.09 -5.68
C GLY A 351 3.47 -7.21 -5.73
N ASP A 352 3.34 -5.99 -5.26
CA ASP A 352 4.39 -4.98 -5.24
C ASP A 352 4.97 -4.77 -3.83
N ASN A 353 4.35 -5.40 -2.82
CA ASN A 353 4.68 -5.24 -1.41
C ASN A 353 4.70 -6.59 -0.68
N TYR A 354 5.63 -6.75 0.26
CA TYR A 354 5.74 -7.95 1.10
C TYR A 354 4.45 -8.30 1.85
N ASN A 355 3.67 -7.29 2.23
CA ASN A 355 2.37 -7.49 2.88
C ASN A 355 1.32 -8.13 1.94
N ASP A 356 1.47 -8.05 0.62
CA ASP A 356 0.49 -8.65 -0.31
C ASP A 356 0.43 -10.17 -0.19
N PHE A 357 1.55 -10.76 0.22
CA PHE A 357 1.70 -12.20 0.39
C PHE A 357 1.47 -12.64 1.84
N PHE A 358 1.91 -11.82 2.80
CA PHE A 358 2.14 -12.25 4.18
C PHE A 358 1.59 -11.27 5.24
N ASP A 359 0.52 -10.52 4.99
CA ASP A 359 0.05 -9.48 5.92
C ASP A 359 -0.31 -10.00 7.32
N ARG A 360 -0.66 -11.29 7.49
CA ARG A 360 -0.78 -11.91 8.83
C ARG A 360 0.54 -12.01 9.60
N ILE A 361 1.66 -12.20 8.91
CA ILE A 361 3.00 -12.34 9.50
C ILE A 361 3.72 -10.98 9.57
N SER A 362 3.52 -10.12 8.57
CA SER A 362 4.37 -8.96 8.29
C SER A 362 3.75 -7.60 8.60
N LYS A 363 2.42 -7.49 8.75
CA LYS A 363 1.77 -6.20 9.05
C LYS A 363 2.12 -5.74 10.47
N GLY A 364 2.42 -4.46 10.64
CA GLY A 364 2.82 -3.88 11.93
C GLY A 364 4.25 -4.23 12.37
N LYS A 365 5.01 -4.96 11.56
CA LYS A 365 6.44 -5.28 11.79
C LYS A 365 7.36 -4.16 11.34
N THR A 366 8.59 -4.15 11.84
CA THR A 366 9.70 -3.33 11.35
C THR A 366 10.32 -3.93 10.09
N ASN A 367 11.12 -3.15 9.36
CA ASN A 367 11.84 -3.67 8.18
C ASN A 367 12.83 -4.77 8.55
N LYS A 368 13.51 -4.63 9.69
CA LYS A 368 14.37 -5.70 10.23
C LYS A 368 13.59 -6.99 10.45
N GLU A 369 12.44 -6.95 11.14
CA GLU A 369 11.62 -8.15 11.37
C GLU A 369 11.12 -8.81 10.07
N ARG A 370 10.80 -8.02 9.03
CA ARG A 370 10.41 -8.56 7.71
C ARG A 370 11.58 -9.21 6.98
N VAL A 371 12.78 -8.61 7.04
CA VAL A 371 14.00 -9.22 6.47
C VAL A 371 14.32 -10.51 7.22
N ASP A 372 14.20 -10.50 8.55
CA ASP A 372 14.41 -11.68 9.38
C ASP A 372 13.38 -12.79 9.04
N SER A 373 12.12 -12.46 8.76
CA SER A 373 11.12 -13.45 8.32
C SER A 373 11.41 -14.00 6.91
N TYR A 374 11.89 -13.15 5.98
CA TYR A 374 12.29 -13.58 4.64
C TYR A 374 13.45 -14.58 4.66
N ARG A 375 14.44 -14.34 5.53
CA ARG A 375 15.64 -15.19 5.71
C ARG A 375 15.46 -16.34 6.69
N SER A 376 14.28 -16.48 7.28
CA SER A 376 14.02 -17.51 8.27
C SER A 376 14.08 -18.90 7.62
N LYS A 377 14.94 -19.77 8.15
CA LYS A 377 15.01 -21.19 7.77
C LYS A 377 13.77 -21.99 8.17
N GLU A 378 13.00 -21.49 9.13
CA GLU A 378 11.75 -22.13 9.57
C GLU A 378 10.60 -21.79 8.60
N LEU A 379 10.47 -20.51 8.26
CA LEU A 379 9.41 -20.04 7.37
C LEU A 379 9.70 -20.42 5.92
N GLU A 380 10.97 -20.35 5.49
CA GLU A 380 11.43 -20.62 4.12
C GLU A 380 10.74 -19.74 3.06
N ILE A 381 10.39 -18.50 3.43
CA ILE A 381 9.66 -17.57 2.55
C ILE A 381 10.44 -17.27 1.27
N ASN A 382 11.77 -17.14 1.38
CA ASN A 382 12.66 -16.93 0.24
C ASN A 382 12.46 -17.97 -0.90
N LYS A 383 12.10 -19.21 -0.56
CA LYS A 383 11.92 -20.28 -1.56
C LYS A 383 10.74 -20.05 -2.50
N TYR A 384 9.74 -19.27 -2.11
CA TYR A 384 8.61 -18.96 -3.00
C TYR A 384 9.00 -18.03 -4.14
N PHE A 385 10.09 -17.27 -4.02
CA PHE A 385 10.57 -16.36 -5.07
C PHE A 385 11.53 -17.04 -6.07
N ASP A 386 11.72 -18.36 -5.95
CA ASP A 386 12.44 -19.16 -6.95
C ASP A 386 11.52 -19.54 -8.12
N ILE A 387 12.08 -19.70 -9.32
CA ILE A 387 11.32 -20.05 -10.53
C ILE A 387 10.62 -21.42 -10.44
N ASN A 388 11.16 -22.34 -9.65
CA ASN A 388 10.55 -23.66 -9.40
C ASN A 388 9.56 -23.62 -8.23
N GLY A 389 9.55 -22.53 -7.47
CA GLY A 389 8.69 -22.33 -6.32
C GLY A 389 8.98 -23.28 -5.16
N ALA A 390 8.04 -23.33 -4.22
CA ALA A 390 8.11 -24.18 -3.05
C ALA A 390 6.78 -24.88 -2.77
N ASP A 391 6.83 -25.92 -1.93
CA ASP A 391 5.61 -26.57 -1.41
C ASP A 391 4.77 -25.54 -0.65
N VAL A 392 3.46 -25.57 -0.85
CA VAL A 392 2.55 -24.67 -0.11
C VAL A 392 2.67 -24.89 1.39
N LYS A 393 2.74 -23.76 2.10
CA LYS A 393 2.54 -23.68 3.54
C LYS A 393 1.36 -22.75 3.81
N HIS A 394 0.57 -23.11 4.81
CA HIS A 394 -0.54 -22.28 5.30
C HIS A 394 -0.13 -21.49 6.53
N THR A 395 -0.68 -20.29 6.64
CA THR A 395 -0.55 -19.45 7.81
C THR A 395 -1.35 -20.03 8.97
N VAL A 396 -0.68 -20.21 10.10
CA VAL A 396 -1.28 -20.68 11.35
C VAL A 396 -0.92 -19.74 12.50
N LYS A 397 -1.79 -19.67 13.50
CA LYS A 397 -1.54 -18.88 14.72
C LYS A 397 -1.18 -19.83 15.86
N LYS A 398 0.04 -19.70 16.40
CA LYS A 398 0.57 -20.46 17.55
C LYS A 398 1.11 -19.49 18.58
N ASP A 399 0.75 -19.65 19.85
CA ASP A 399 1.22 -18.82 20.97
C ASP A 399 1.13 -17.31 20.68
N ASN A 400 -0.01 -16.88 20.12
CA ASN A 400 -0.29 -15.51 19.69
C ASN A 400 0.60 -14.95 18.57
N LYS A 401 1.39 -15.77 17.88
CA LYS A 401 2.20 -15.41 16.71
C LYS A 401 1.75 -16.18 15.47
N TYR A 402 1.87 -15.55 14.31
CA TYR A 402 1.62 -16.21 13.04
C TYR A 402 2.91 -16.84 12.50
N THR A 403 2.81 -18.08 12.02
CA THR A 403 3.88 -18.83 11.35
C THR A 403 3.33 -19.56 10.13
N LEU A 404 4.18 -20.27 9.39
CA LEU A 404 3.83 -21.04 8.20
C LEU A 404 4.02 -22.53 8.45
N GLU A 405 3.02 -23.34 8.11
CA GLU A 405 3.06 -24.79 8.25
C GLU A 405 2.80 -25.53 6.95
N LYS A 406 3.53 -26.62 6.74
CA LYS A 406 3.40 -27.46 5.56
C LYS A 406 1.98 -28.04 5.45
N VAL A 407 1.41 -27.95 4.26
CA VAL A 407 0.10 -28.55 3.94
C VAL A 407 0.28 -30.04 3.61
N PRO A 408 -0.63 -30.93 4.07
CA PRO A 408 -0.64 -32.32 3.62
C PRO A 408 -0.85 -32.42 2.11
N ASN A 409 -0.08 -33.29 1.43
CA ASN A 409 -0.11 -33.45 -0.02
C ASN A 409 0.01 -32.10 -0.78
N PRO A 410 1.10 -31.34 -0.56
CA PRO A 410 1.21 -29.98 -1.07
C PRO A 410 1.32 -29.97 -2.61
N TRP A 411 0.93 -28.84 -3.17
CA TRP A 411 1.29 -28.44 -4.54
C TRP A 411 2.38 -27.36 -4.47
N LYS A 412 2.93 -26.97 -5.62
CA LYS A 412 3.95 -25.93 -5.74
C LYS A 412 3.32 -24.55 -5.94
N GLN A 413 3.92 -23.53 -5.33
CA GLN A 413 3.59 -22.11 -5.50
C GLN A 413 4.84 -21.27 -5.82
N VAL A 414 4.66 -20.23 -6.65
CA VAL A 414 5.68 -19.18 -6.91
C VAL A 414 5.12 -17.80 -6.58
N TYR A 415 5.90 -16.95 -5.91
CA TYR A 415 5.56 -15.56 -5.62
C TYR A 415 6.43 -14.64 -6.47
N VAL A 416 5.81 -13.58 -7.00
CA VAL A 416 6.49 -12.60 -7.86
C VAL A 416 6.32 -11.23 -7.23
N LEU A 417 7.44 -10.59 -6.91
CA LEU A 417 7.46 -9.20 -6.49
C LEU A 417 7.67 -8.32 -7.72
N VAL A 418 6.71 -7.46 -8.01
CA VAL A 418 6.84 -6.39 -9.01
C VAL A 418 7.42 -5.16 -8.31
N PRO A 419 8.30 -4.36 -8.93
CA PRO A 419 8.71 -3.09 -8.33
C PRO A 419 7.47 -2.25 -8.02
N GLY A 420 7.31 -1.85 -6.76
CA GLY A 420 6.21 -1.00 -6.27
C GLY A 420 6.61 0.45 -6.09
N ASN A 421 5.64 1.29 -5.74
CA ASN A 421 5.90 2.71 -5.48
C ASN A 421 6.67 2.96 -4.17
N ALA A 422 7.04 4.22 -3.97
CA ALA A 422 7.71 4.68 -2.75
C ALA A 422 6.79 5.49 -1.81
N GLU A 423 5.50 5.62 -2.11
CA GLU A 423 4.56 6.41 -1.32
C GLU A 423 3.97 5.62 -0.16
N TYR A 424 3.66 4.34 -0.39
CA TYR A 424 3.06 3.47 0.62
C TYR A 424 3.62 2.05 0.58
N GLY A 425 3.32 1.31 1.64
CA GLY A 425 3.69 -0.08 1.77
C GLY A 425 4.00 -0.48 3.20
N GLY A 426 4.15 -1.79 3.43
CA GLY A 426 4.50 -2.29 4.77
C GLY A 426 5.83 -1.73 5.27
N TRP A 427 6.76 -1.47 4.34
CA TRP A 427 8.10 -1.01 4.65
C TRP A 427 8.17 0.42 5.20
N LEU A 428 7.15 1.24 4.91
CA LEU A 428 7.01 2.63 5.38
C LEU A 428 6.16 2.78 6.65
N ASP A 429 5.42 1.75 7.06
CA ASP A 429 4.47 1.81 8.19
C ASP A 429 5.12 2.36 9.47
N LYS A 430 6.31 1.84 9.83
CA LYS A 430 7.07 2.31 11.01
C LYS A 430 7.86 3.59 10.78
N LEU A 431 7.97 4.03 9.53
CA LEU A 431 8.66 5.25 9.13
C LEU A 431 7.67 6.40 8.88
N GLY A 432 6.37 6.17 9.05
CA GLY A 432 5.35 7.21 8.95
C GLY A 432 5.05 7.68 7.53
N TYR A 433 5.15 6.78 6.53
CA TYR A 433 4.69 6.99 5.15
C TYR A 433 5.17 8.30 4.52
N GLY A 434 6.42 8.31 4.06
CA GLY A 434 7.01 9.47 3.39
C GLY A 434 7.70 10.48 4.29
N ASN A 435 7.41 10.47 5.61
CA ASN A 435 7.98 11.40 6.60
C ASN A 435 9.52 11.47 6.52
N VAL A 436 10.02 12.58 5.98
CA VAL A 436 11.46 12.79 5.74
C VAL A 436 12.30 12.73 7.01
N TYR A 437 11.80 13.18 8.15
CA TYR A 437 12.56 13.13 9.41
C TYR A 437 12.75 11.70 9.90
N ASN A 438 11.74 10.85 9.75
CA ASN A 438 11.85 9.43 10.07
C ASN A 438 12.78 8.69 9.11
N LEU A 439 12.74 9.02 7.82
CA LEU A 439 13.69 8.47 6.83
C LEU A 439 15.12 8.91 7.15
N TYR A 440 15.33 10.18 7.50
CA TYR A 440 16.63 10.71 7.92
C TYR A 440 17.17 9.98 9.17
N LYS A 441 16.33 9.77 10.20
CA LYS A 441 16.72 8.97 11.37
C LYS A 441 17.11 7.55 11.01
N GLU A 442 16.44 6.93 10.05
CA GLU A 442 16.80 5.60 9.57
C GLU A 442 18.16 5.60 8.85
N ILE A 443 18.46 6.64 8.06
CA ILE A 443 19.79 6.84 7.47
C ILE A 443 20.85 6.96 8.57
N LEU A 444 20.61 7.75 9.62
CA LEU A 444 21.53 7.84 10.76
C LEU A 444 21.74 6.49 11.44
N ASN A 445 20.69 5.67 11.56
CA ASN A 445 20.81 4.30 12.10
C ASN A 445 21.67 3.40 11.21
N ILE A 446 21.51 3.50 9.89
CA ILE A 446 22.34 2.78 8.91
C ILE A 446 23.81 3.19 9.06
N LEU A 447 24.11 4.49 9.14
CA LEU A 447 25.48 4.99 9.30
C LEU A 447 26.13 4.53 10.61
N LYS A 448 25.35 4.43 11.69
CA LYS A 448 25.79 3.94 13.01
C LYS A 448 25.93 2.42 13.09
N ASN A 449 25.35 1.67 12.15
CA ASN A 449 25.35 0.22 12.21
C ASN A 449 26.76 -0.32 11.91
N THR A 450 27.37 -0.97 12.91
CA THR A 450 28.76 -1.45 12.85
C THR A 450 28.99 -2.45 11.73
N LYS A 451 27.95 -3.16 11.25
CA LYS A 451 28.07 -4.06 10.10
C LYS A 451 28.64 -3.35 8.86
N TYR A 452 28.27 -2.09 8.62
CA TYR A 452 28.78 -1.34 7.47
C TYR A 452 30.20 -0.82 7.70
N GLN A 453 30.65 -0.74 8.95
CA GLN A 453 32.02 -0.37 9.31
C GLN A 453 32.96 -1.59 9.30
N GLU A 454 32.47 -2.75 9.72
CA GLU A 454 33.22 -4.02 9.76
C GLU A 454 33.42 -4.63 8.37
N GLY A 455 32.62 -4.23 7.37
CA GLY A 455 32.65 -4.79 6.03
C GLY A 455 31.89 -6.12 5.90
N PRO A 456 31.76 -6.65 4.67
CA PRO A 456 30.99 -7.87 4.40
C PRO A 456 31.71 -9.13 4.93
N LYS A 457 30.95 -10.05 5.52
CA LYS A 457 31.40 -11.41 5.87
C LYS A 457 30.64 -12.44 5.02
N PRO A 458 31.21 -13.63 4.71
CA PRO A 458 30.53 -14.64 3.88
C PRO A 458 29.12 -15.01 4.37
N GLU A 459 28.91 -15.08 5.68
CA GLU A 459 27.62 -15.32 6.31
C GLU A 459 26.57 -14.22 6.04
N ASN A 460 26.99 -13.01 5.64
CA ASN A 460 26.08 -11.95 5.24
C ASN A 460 25.49 -12.15 3.83
N ASN A 461 26.07 -13.04 3.02
CA ASN A 461 25.64 -13.34 1.66
C ASN A 461 24.64 -14.51 1.59
N VAL A 462 24.43 -15.22 2.70
CA VAL A 462 23.51 -16.36 2.76
C VAL A 462 22.09 -15.84 2.95
N ILE A 463 21.22 -16.11 1.95
CA ILE A 463 19.78 -15.83 2.00
C ILE A 463 19.07 -16.86 2.85
#